data_AF-A0A1M3N109-F1
#
_entry.id   AF-A0A1M3N109-F1
#
_cell.length_a   1.000
_cell.length_b   1.000
_cell.length_c   1.000
_cell.angle_alpha   90.00
_cell.angle_beta   90.00
_cell.angle_gamma   90.00
#
_symmetry.space_group_name_H-M   'P 1'
#
loop_
_entity.id
_entity.type
_entity.pdbx_description
1 polymer ?
#
loop_
_entity_poly.entity_id
_entity_poly.type
_entity_poly.pdbx_seq_one_letter_code
_entity_poly.pdbx_strand_id
1 'polypeptide(L)'
;MDDEDHSLRNAGLIQAGFPAMLSATLLVGCSLMALSDFSGGEQGAPDGSVSDAFSQSTDATDAAIDAPAVPDPTDGDATPAPFCASLSPQPSVCLDFDGDPAFGSWNIDNARGAKVEASSSAFVSAPQAAYFSRAAGAAPGGVMVLRYALVTANAPNELVLEADVRIEKTTPDDELDIMTVIFPFGADSVELQLSTLDGTYRLQQWSFLADGGNGGNETSFQRPIALGKWQHLRFTLKLGATRKALLEIDGAPAPEVSFTLPTGFGSPTLELGDGYMEGGASAFFMDNFTATVK
;
A
#
# COMPACT_ATOMS: atom_id res chain seq x y z
N MET A 1 14.53 -17.64 51.76
CA MET A 1 13.21 -16.98 51.82
C MET A 1 13.22 -16.02 50.66
N ASP A 2 12.42 -16.40 49.68
CA ASP A 2 12.01 -15.74 48.45
C ASP A 2 12.97 -15.79 47.25
N ASP A 3 12.68 -16.81 46.44
CA ASP A 3 12.92 -16.97 45.01
C ASP A 3 12.40 -15.76 44.20
N GLU A 4 13.09 -15.38 43.12
CA GLU A 4 12.46 -15.44 41.80
C GLU A 4 13.49 -15.38 40.67
N ASP A 5 13.22 -16.25 39.70
CA ASP A 5 13.97 -16.65 38.53
C ASP A 5 13.27 -16.04 37.33
N HIS A 6 13.96 -15.23 36.50
CA HIS A 6 13.52 -15.00 35.13
C HIS A 6 14.72 -14.84 34.20
N SER A 7 15.18 -15.99 33.73
CA SER A 7 15.81 -16.21 32.43
C SER A 7 14.94 -15.66 31.29
N LEU A 8 15.44 -14.66 30.54
CA LEU A 8 15.10 -14.48 29.13
C LEU A 8 16.37 -14.35 28.29
N ARG A 9 16.60 -15.42 27.52
CA ARG A 9 17.54 -15.55 26.41
C ARG A 9 17.08 -14.64 25.27
N ASN A 10 17.94 -13.79 24.73
CA ASN A 10 18.86 -14.05 23.61
C ASN A 10 18.19 -14.32 22.25
N ALA A 11 18.00 -13.25 21.48
CA ALA A 11 18.25 -13.13 20.02
C ALA A 11 18.01 -11.63 19.70
N GLY A 12 18.91 -10.83 19.14
CA GLY A 12 20.13 -11.10 18.40
C GLY A 12 20.28 -9.92 17.43
N LEU A 13 20.46 -8.72 17.99
CA LEU A 13 20.66 -7.48 17.25
C LEU A 13 22.02 -7.56 16.53
N ILE A 14 22.03 -7.88 15.23
CA ILE A 14 23.27 -7.83 14.44
C ILE A 14 23.52 -6.38 14.04
N GLN A 15 24.31 -5.72 14.88
CA GLN A 15 24.90 -4.41 14.64
C GLN A 15 26.06 -4.58 13.64
N ALA A 16 25.78 -4.38 12.35
CA ALA A 16 26.83 -4.39 11.32
C ALA A 16 27.67 -3.12 11.42
N GLY A 17 28.91 -3.27 11.90
CA GLY A 17 29.92 -2.23 11.93
C GLY A 17 30.43 -1.91 10.52
N PHE A 18 30.36 -0.63 10.15
CA PHE A 18 31.05 -0.07 8.99
C PHE A 18 32.56 -0.02 9.23
N PRO A 19 33.41 -0.58 8.35
CA PRO A 19 34.78 -0.12 8.25
C PRO A 19 34.85 1.10 7.32
N ALA A 20 35.31 2.22 7.88
CA ALA A 20 35.73 3.39 7.12
C ALA A 20 36.93 3.03 6.24
N MET A 21 36.75 3.01 4.91
CA MET A 21 37.87 3.09 3.98
C MET A 21 38.05 4.55 3.55
N LEU A 22 39.04 5.17 4.18
CA LEU A 22 39.68 6.39 3.76
C LEU A 22 40.45 6.11 2.45
N SER A 23 39.97 6.62 1.31
CA SER A 23 40.74 6.64 0.07
C SER A 23 40.86 8.08 -0.41
N ALA A 24 42.04 8.64 -0.19
CA ALA A 24 42.44 9.95 -0.68
C ALA A 24 43.18 9.77 -2.01
N THR A 25 42.63 10.32 -3.10
CA THR A 25 43.40 10.64 -4.29
C THR A 25 42.95 11.99 -4.83
N LEU A 26 43.81 12.99 -4.65
CA LEU A 26 43.80 14.27 -5.36
C LEU A 26 44.27 14.08 -6.81
N LEU A 27 43.61 14.75 -7.76
CA LEU A 27 44.17 15.78 -8.66
C LEU A 27 43.44 15.82 -10.02
N VAL A 28 42.90 17.02 -10.30
CA VAL A 28 43.01 17.80 -11.55
C VAL A 28 42.29 17.30 -12.80
N GLY A 29 41.35 18.12 -13.26
CA GLY A 29 40.85 18.11 -14.62
C GLY A 29 39.82 19.21 -14.87
N CYS A 30 40.28 20.44 -15.08
CA CYS A 30 39.46 21.51 -15.67
C CYS A 30 38.88 21.06 -17.02
N SER A 31 37.58 21.23 -17.21
CA SER A 31 36.99 21.48 -18.52
C SER A 31 35.72 22.31 -18.36
N LEU A 32 35.90 23.61 -18.59
CA LEU A 32 34.85 24.53 -19.00
C LEU A 32 34.32 24.08 -20.37
N MET A 33 33.02 23.84 -20.49
CA MET A 33 32.25 24.05 -21.72
C MET A 33 30.98 24.78 -21.30
N ALA A 34 30.97 26.10 -21.45
CA ALA A 34 30.40 26.79 -22.61
C ALA A 34 28.86 26.82 -22.55
N LEU A 35 28.38 27.86 -21.89
CA LEU A 35 27.08 28.48 -22.15
C LEU A 35 26.97 28.78 -23.65
N SER A 36 25.96 28.25 -24.29
CA SER A 36 25.49 28.76 -25.58
C SER A 36 24.08 29.31 -25.40
N ASP A 37 23.99 30.60 -25.67
CA ASP A 37 22.80 31.41 -25.92
C ASP A 37 21.69 30.64 -26.64
N PHE A 38 20.46 30.80 -26.14
CA PHE A 38 19.28 30.76 -27.00
C PHE A 38 18.53 32.08 -26.85
N SER A 39 19.03 33.07 -27.59
CA SER A 39 18.34 34.34 -27.83
C SER A 39 17.52 34.24 -29.12
N GLY A 40 16.27 34.70 -29.07
CA GLY A 40 15.62 35.33 -30.22
C GLY A 40 14.35 34.64 -30.71
N GLY A 41 13.24 35.38 -30.70
CA GLY A 41 12.10 35.10 -31.58
C GLY A 41 10.72 35.50 -31.04
N GLU A 42 10.49 36.78 -30.78
CA GLU A 42 9.13 37.33 -30.87
C GLU A 42 8.60 37.16 -32.30
N GLN A 43 7.33 36.72 -32.45
CA GLN A 43 6.35 37.33 -33.35
C GLN A 43 5.02 36.57 -33.34
N GLY A 44 3.92 37.32 -33.19
CA GLY A 44 2.66 37.02 -33.87
C GLY A 44 1.50 36.59 -33.00
N ALA A 45 0.80 37.56 -32.42
CA ALA A 45 -0.62 37.42 -32.10
C ALA A 45 -1.44 37.33 -33.41
N PRO A 46 -2.52 36.54 -33.42
CA PRO A 46 -3.72 36.96 -34.12
C PRO A 46 -4.89 37.10 -33.14
N ASP A 47 -5.39 38.33 -33.06
CA ASP A 47 -6.71 38.67 -32.54
C ASP A 47 -7.78 37.91 -33.34
N GLY A 48 -8.56 37.09 -32.64
CA GLY A 48 -9.69 36.35 -33.20
C GLY A 48 -10.88 36.43 -32.25
N SER A 49 -11.58 37.57 -32.27
CA SER A 49 -12.89 37.71 -31.64
C SER A 49 -13.91 36.86 -32.38
N VAL A 50 -14.47 35.85 -31.71
CA VAL A 50 -15.72 35.22 -32.12
C VAL A 50 -16.71 35.41 -30.99
N SER A 51 -17.40 36.54 -31.06
CA SER A 51 -18.70 36.73 -30.45
C SER A 51 -19.73 36.02 -31.33
N ASP A 52 -20.34 34.96 -30.84
CA ASP A 52 -21.70 34.65 -31.27
C ASP A 52 -22.52 34.01 -30.14
N ALA A 53 -23.73 34.55 -30.06
CA ALA A 53 -24.71 34.33 -29.01
C ALA A 53 -25.20 32.89 -28.99
N PHE A 54 -25.20 32.28 -27.81
CA PHE A 54 -26.09 31.16 -27.54
C PHE A 54 -27.19 31.63 -26.59
N SER A 55 -28.38 31.77 -27.19
CA SER A 55 -29.62 32.14 -26.55
C SER A 55 -29.95 31.24 -25.36
N GLN A 56 -30.32 31.91 -24.27
CA GLN A 56 -31.11 31.36 -23.19
C GLN A 56 -32.38 30.71 -23.75
N SER A 57 -32.56 29.42 -23.47
CA SER A 57 -33.85 28.76 -23.44
C SER A 57 -34.09 28.28 -22.01
N THR A 58 -34.73 29.12 -21.21
CA THR A 58 -35.37 28.74 -19.96
C THR A 58 -36.65 27.99 -20.31
N ASP A 59 -36.58 26.67 -20.40
CA ASP A 59 -37.75 25.82 -20.38
C ASP A 59 -37.88 25.24 -18.96
N ALA A 60 -38.69 25.92 -18.15
CA ALA A 60 -39.06 25.51 -16.81
C ALA A 60 -40.19 24.48 -16.94
N THR A 61 -39.85 23.22 -17.18
CA THR A 61 -40.79 22.12 -17.00
C THR A 61 -40.69 21.62 -15.57
N ASP A 62 -41.65 22.10 -14.78
CA ASP A 62 -41.95 21.74 -13.40
C ASP A 62 -42.38 20.26 -13.34
N ALA A 63 -41.39 19.36 -13.31
CA ALA A 63 -41.60 17.98 -12.91
C ALA A 63 -41.29 17.91 -11.41
N ALA A 64 -42.36 17.98 -10.61
CA ALA A 64 -42.32 17.60 -9.21
C ALA A 64 -41.80 16.16 -9.13
N ILE A 65 -40.50 16.01 -8.86
CA ILE A 65 -39.91 14.76 -8.43
C ILE A 65 -40.50 14.53 -7.04
N ASP A 66 -41.41 13.57 -6.95
CA ASP A 66 -41.82 12.96 -5.69
C ASP A 66 -40.54 12.62 -4.93
N ALA A 67 -40.26 13.40 -3.88
CA ALA A 67 -39.19 13.11 -2.97
C ALA A 67 -39.46 11.72 -2.40
N PRO A 68 -38.50 10.77 -2.43
CA PRO A 68 -38.67 9.49 -1.80
C PRO A 68 -39.07 9.76 -0.34
N ALA A 69 -40.18 9.15 0.09
CA ALA A 69 -40.66 9.25 1.45
C ALA A 69 -39.48 9.01 2.41
N VAL A 70 -39.23 10.00 3.28
CA VAL A 70 -38.24 9.87 4.35
C VAL A 70 -38.61 8.60 5.14
N PRO A 71 -37.73 7.59 5.21
CA PRO A 71 -38.02 6.38 5.95
C PRO A 71 -38.39 6.75 7.39
N ASP A 72 -39.49 6.18 7.87
CA ASP A 72 -39.97 6.35 9.23
C ASP A 72 -38.90 5.82 10.20
N PRO A 73 -38.31 6.64 11.08
CA PRO A 73 -37.22 6.23 11.98
C PRO A 73 -37.69 5.30 13.12
N THR A 74 -38.90 4.75 13.02
CA THR A 74 -39.48 3.84 14.03
C THR A 74 -39.43 2.36 13.65
N ASP A 75 -39.00 2.03 12.43
CA ASP A 75 -38.51 0.67 12.17
C ASP A 75 -37.16 0.54 12.87
N GLY A 76 -37.09 -0.31 13.89
CA GLY A 76 -35.90 -0.51 14.72
C GLY A 76 -34.74 -1.04 13.90
N ASP A 77 -34.02 -0.13 13.23
CA ASP A 77 -32.87 -0.38 12.40
C ASP A 77 -31.85 -1.17 13.20
N ALA A 78 -31.84 -2.48 12.95
CA ALA A 78 -30.78 -3.34 13.44
C ALA A 78 -29.47 -2.72 12.95
N THR A 79 -28.61 -2.33 13.89
CA THR A 79 -27.28 -1.82 13.55
C THR A 79 -26.65 -2.80 12.57
N PRO A 80 -26.20 -2.33 11.38
CA PRO A 80 -25.57 -3.20 10.40
C PRO A 80 -24.50 -4.05 11.08
N ALA A 81 -24.45 -5.33 10.75
CA ALA A 81 -23.40 -6.20 11.29
C ALA A 81 -22.02 -5.65 10.89
N PRO A 82 -21.01 -5.72 11.78
CA PRO A 82 -19.64 -5.37 11.43
C PRO A 82 -19.20 -6.10 10.16
N PHE A 83 -18.35 -5.46 9.34
CA PHE A 83 -17.96 -5.99 8.03
C PHE A 83 -17.47 -7.43 8.14
N CYS A 84 -16.55 -7.72 9.06
CA CYS A 84 -16.01 -9.07 9.22
C CYS A 84 -17.07 -10.11 9.60
N ALA A 85 -18.06 -9.75 10.42
CA ALA A 85 -19.15 -10.64 10.79
C ALA A 85 -20.14 -10.90 9.65
N SER A 86 -20.19 -10.01 8.64
CA SER A 86 -21.09 -10.13 7.49
C SER A 86 -20.59 -11.11 6.41
N LEU A 87 -19.31 -11.48 6.43
CA LEU A 87 -18.71 -12.33 5.40
C LEU A 87 -19.08 -13.81 5.54
N SER A 88 -19.43 -14.45 4.43
CA SER A 88 -19.69 -15.88 4.35
C SER A 88 -19.32 -16.43 2.96
N PRO A 89 -18.36 -17.38 2.85
CA PRO A 89 -17.59 -17.97 3.94
C PRO A 89 -16.67 -16.94 4.63
N GLN A 90 -16.32 -17.21 5.88
CA GLN A 90 -15.40 -16.38 6.64
C GLN A 90 -13.97 -16.50 6.08
N PRO A 91 -13.25 -15.39 5.85
CA PRO A 91 -11.86 -15.43 5.44
C PRO A 91 -10.96 -15.95 6.57
N SER A 92 -9.72 -16.34 6.24
CA SER A 92 -8.75 -16.81 7.24
C SER A 92 -8.29 -15.70 8.18
N VAL A 93 -8.24 -14.47 7.68
CA VAL A 93 -8.01 -13.24 8.44
C VAL A 93 -9.01 -12.19 7.97
N CYS A 94 -9.58 -11.44 8.90
CA CYS A 94 -10.40 -10.28 8.61
C CYS A 94 -10.06 -9.14 9.57
N LEU A 95 -9.98 -7.92 9.05
CA LEU A 95 -9.75 -6.71 9.82
C LEU A 95 -10.55 -5.54 9.21
N ASP A 96 -11.59 -5.12 9.94
CA ASP A 96 -12.43 -3.95 9.65
C ASP A 96 -12.03 -2.72 10.49
N PHE A 97 -10.99 -2.85 11.32
CA PHE A 97 -10.40 -1.75 12.13
C PHE A 97 -11.34 -1.08 13.15
N ASP A 98 -12.57 -1.56 13.29
CA ASP A 98 -13.62 -1.00 14.15
C ASP A 98 -13.53 -1.43 15.62
N GLY A 99 -12.92 -2.60 15.87
CA GLY A 99 -12.99 -3.29 17.17
C GLY A 99 -11.90 -2.94 18.17
N ASP A 100 -10.69 -2.59 17.72
CA ASP A 100 -9.54 -2.36 18.58
C ASP A 100 -8.61 -1.26 18.02
N PRO A 101 -8.45 -0.11 18.70
CA PRO A 101 -7.54 0.95 18.26
C PRO A 101 -6.06 0.52 18.27
N ALA A 102 -5.71 -0.59 18.93
CA ALA A 102 -4.37 -1.18 18.91
C ALA A 102 -4.20 -2.27 17.83
N PHE A 103 -5.20 -2.46 16.96
CA PHE A 103 -5.19 -3.47 15.88
C PHE A 103 -5.08 -4.93 16.36
N GLY A 104 -5.41 -5.21 17.63
CA GLY A 104 -5.53 -6.55 18.16
C GLY A 104 -4.23 -7.37 18.08
N SER A 105 -4.25 -8.43 17.27
CA SER A 105 -3.14 -9.38 17.11
C SER A 105 -2.07 -8.95 16.09
N TRP A 106 -2.25 -7.80 15.45
CA TRP A 106 -1.29 -7.27 14.49
C TRP A 106 -0.15 -6.56 15.21
N ASN A 107 1.08 -6.82 14.77
CA ASN A 107 2.24 -6.09 15.27
C ASN A 107 2.38 -4.79 14.50
N ILE A 108 2.42 -3.67 15.22
CA ILE A 108 2.69 -2.37 14.63
C ILE A 108 4.21 -2.16 14.60
N ASP A 109 4.77 -1.97 13.42
CA ASP A 109 6.14 -1.48 13.25
C ASP A 109 6.06 -0.05 12.71
N ASN A 110 6.50 0.91 13.53
CA ASN A 110 6.59 2.29 13.12
C ASN A 110 7.91 2.94 13.56
N ALA A 111 8.52 3.69 12.64
CA ALA A 111 9.83 4.28 12.89
C ALA A 111 9.97 5.64 12.20
N ARG A 112 10.85 6.47 12.77
CA ARG A 112 11.38 7.70 12.14
C ARG A 112 10.29 8.69 11.70
N GLY A 113 9.22 8.80 12.49
CA GLY A 113 8.15 9.78 12.28
C GLY A 113 7.02 9.31 11.36
N ALA A 114 7.06 8.06 10.92
CA ALA A 114 5.92 7.39 10.32
C ALA A 114 4.95 6.89 11.39
N LYS A 115 3.67 6.73 11.01
CA LYS A 115 2.56 6.42 11.92
C LYS A 115 1.61 5.40 11.31
N VAL A 116 1.04 4.59 12.20
CA VAL A 116 -0.11 3.73 11.94
C VAL A 116 -1.08 3.94 13.09
N GLU A 117 -2.30 4.40 12.81
CA GLU A 117 -3.31 4.71 13.83
C GLU A 117 -4.73 4.45 13.32
N ALA A 118 -5.64 4.05 14.20
CA ALA A 118 -7.06 3.98 13.85
C ALA A 118 -7.62 5.39 13.67
N SER A 119 -8.41 5.62 12.62
CA SER A 119 -8.97 6.93 12.31
C SER A 119 -10.43 6.84 11.90
N SER A 120 -11.24 7.76 12.45
CA SER A 120 -12.65 7.93 12.09
C SER A 120 -12.87 9.06 11.06
N SER A 121 -11.81 9.60 10.44
CA SER A 121 -11.94 10.71 9.49
C SER A 121 -12.37 10.27 8.09
N ALA A 122 -12.09 9.01 7.74
CA ALA A 122 -12.49 8.38 6.49
C ALA A 122 -12.52 6.86 6.69
N PHE A 123 -13.60 6.21 6.30
CA PHE A 123 -13.78 4.75 6.37
C PHE A 123 -14.76 4.30 5.28
N VAL A 124 -14.76 3.01 4.97
CA VAL A 124 -15.76 2.32 4.13
C VAL A 124 -16.78 1.63 5.04
N SER A 125 -16.30 0.88 6.03
CA SER A 125 -17.10 0.30 7.10
C SER A 125 -16.91 1.13 8.37
N ALA A 126 -18.01 1.51 9.00
CA ALA A 126 -17.98 2.43 10.13
C ALA A 126 -17.72 1.69 11.45
N PRO A 127 -17.04 2.30 12.44
CA PRO A 127 -16.65 3.71 12.48
C PRO A 127 -15.20 4.09 12.07
N GLN A 128 -14.30 3.15 11.79
CA GLN A 128 -12.87 3.45 11.67
C GLN A 128 -12.17 2.70 10.54
N ALA A 129 -11.06 3.29 10.08
CA ALA A 129 -10.11 2.64 9.18
C ALA A 129 -8.69 2.79 9.74
N ALA A 130 -7.74 1.97 9.28
CA ALA A 130 -6.34 2.22 9.56
C ALA A 130 -5.83 3.41 8.72
N TYR A 131 -5.15 4.35 9.37
CA TYR A 131 -4.48 5.47 8.74
C TYR A 131 -2.96 5.31 8.86
N PHE A 132 -2.32 5.30 7.70
CA PHE A 132 -0.88 5.20 7.53
C PHE A 132 -0.38 6.57 7.07
N SER A 133 0.59 7.16 7.76
CA SER A 133 1.14 8.45 7.34
C SER A 133 2.59 8.67 7.69
N ARG A 134 3.24 9.49 6.86
CA ARG A 134 4.56 10.05 7.10
C ARG A 134 4.61 11.50 6.64
N ALA A 135 5.16 12.35 7.50
CA ALA A 135 5.36 13.76 7.18
C ALA A 135 6.52 13.97 6.19
N ALA A 136 6.44 15.03 5.40
CA ALA A 136 7.54 15.43 4.52
C ALA A 136 8.80 15.75 5.33
N GLY A 137 9.96 15.31 4.85
CA GLY A 137 11.25 15.57 5.50
C GLY A 137 11.54 14.67 6.71
N ALA A 138 10.69 13.68 6.99
CA ALA A 138 11.02 12.62 7.93
C ALA A 138 12.27 11.85 7.46
N ALA A 139 13.11 11.39 8.39
CA ALA A 139 14.36 10.73 8.04
C ALA A 139 14.10 9.45 7.20
N PRO A 140 14.92 9.17 6.17
CA PRO A 140 14.83 7.93 5.38
C PRO A 140 14.90 6.65 6.24
N GLY A 141 14.34 5.57 5.71
CA GLY A 141 14.23 4.27 6.38
C GLY A 141 13.14 4.25 7.46
N GLY A 142 12.10 5.08 7.28
CA GLY A 142 10.90 4.97 8.10
C GLY A 142 10.12 3.71 7.72
N VAL A 143 9.37 3.19 8.68
CA VAL A 143 8.50 2.02 8.54
C VAL A 143 7.12 2.42 9.06
N MET A 144 6.04 2.03 8.38
CA MET A 144 4.67 2.09 8.89
C MET A 144 3.89 0.88 8.44
N VAL A 145 4.00 -0.21 9.20
CA VAL A 145 3.47 -1.51 8.82
C VAL A 145 2.62 -2.11 9.95
N LEU A 146 1.51 -2.73 9.58
CA LEU A 146 0.87 -3.77 10.37
C LEU A 146 1.34 -5.13 9.87
N ARG A 147 1.98 -5.93 10.74
CA ARG A 147 2.49 -7.27 10.42
C ARG A 147 1.64 -8.36 11.06
N TYR A 148 1.31 -9.39 10.28
CA TYR A 148 0.59 -10.57 10.75
C TYR A 148 1.19 -11.87 10.21
N ALA A 149 1.57 -12.77 11.11
CA ALA A 149 2.05 -14.10 10.73
C ALA A 149 0.86 -15.01 10.38
N LEU A 150 0.68 -15.33 9.10
CA LEU A 150 -0.41 -16.18 8.64
C LEU A 150 -0.03 -17.66 8.83
N VAL A 151 -0.31 -18.19 10.02
CA VAL A 151 -0.02 -19.58 10.36
C VAL A 151 -0.91 -20.52 9.55
N THR A 152 -0.28 -21.34 8.69
CA THR A 152 -0.96 -22.34 7.88
C THR A 152 -0.45 -23.74 8.23
N ALA A 153 -1.35 -24.74 8.25
CA ALA A 153 -0.95 -26.12 8.51
C ALA A 153 -0.15 -26.73 7.35
N ASN A 154 -0.42 -26.28 6.12
CA ASN A 154 0.26 -26.66 4.89
C ASN A 154 0.60 -25.41 4.07
N ALA A 155 1.51 -25.56 3.11
CA ALA A 155 1.75 -24.50 2.13
C ALA A 155 0.45 -24.23 1.34
N PRO A 156 -0.04 -22.98 1.30
CA PRO A 156 -1.26 -22.62 0.57
C PRO A 156 -1.08 -22.80 -0.94
N ASN A 157 -2.15 -23.19 -1.64
CA ASN A 157 -2.15 -23.25 -3.11
C ASN A 157 -2.55 -21.90 -3.71
N GLU A 158 -3.41 -21.16 -3.01
CA GLU A 158 -3.80 -19.81 -3.37
C GLU A 158 -3.95 -18.96 -2.11
N LEU A 159 -3.51 -17.71 -2.20
CA LEU A 159 -3.74 -16.68 -1.20
C LEU A 159 -4.42 -15.50 -1.88
N VAL A 160 -5.58 -15.11 -1.37
CA VAL A 160 -6.31 -13.94 -1.86
C VAL A 160 -6.30 -12.89 -0.75
N LEU A 161 -5.77 -11.72 -1.06
CA LEU A 161 -5.82 -10.54 -0.20
C LEU A 161 -6.79 -9.52 -0.82
N GLU A 162 -7.68 -8.97 -0.01
CA GLU A 162 -8.63 -7.94 -0.44
C GLU A 162 -8.61 -6.80 0.57
N ALA A 163 -8.68 -5.56 0.10
CA ALA A 163 -8.74 -4.37 0.94
C ALA A 163 -9.39 -3.21 0.19
N ASP A 164 -10.07 -2.34 0.93
CA ASP A 164 -10.41 -1.02 0.44
C ASP A 164 -9.29 -0.05 0.82
N VAL A 165 -8.77 0.68 -0.15
CA VAL A 165 -7.63 1.60 0.04
C VAL A 165 -7.95 2.98 -0.51
N ARG A 166 -7.60 4.00 0.25
CA ARG A 166 -7.74 5.41 -0.17
C ARG A 166 -6.43 6.15 0.04
N ILE A 167 -5.73 6.40 -1.07
CA ILE A 167 -4.45 7.12 -1.04
C ILE A 167 -4.73 8.62 -1.03
N GLU A 168 -4.37 9.30 0.06
CA GLU A 168 -4.52 10.75 0.19
C GLU A 168 -3.36 11.49 -0.44
N LYS A 169 -2.15 10.96 -0.24
CA LYS A 169 -0.92 11.61 -0.63
C LYS A 169 0.14 10.59 -0.95
N THR A 170 0.85 10.84 -2.04
CA THR A 170 2.14 10.22 -2.34
C THR A 170 3.06 11.31 -2.87
N THR A 171 4.38 11.11 -2.74
CA THR A 171 5.37 11.99 -3.33
C THR A 171 5.77 11.39 -4.69
N PRO A 172 5.85 12.19 -5.77
CA PRO A 172 6.37 11.68 -7.04
C PRO A 172 7.74 11.03 -6.85
N ASP A 173 8.06 10.00 -7.61
CA ASP A 173 9.31 9.23 -7.53
C ASP A 173 9.53 8.45 -6.21
N ASP A 174 8.67 8.61 -5.20
CA ASP A 174 8.72 7.77 -4.00
C ASP A 174 7.76 6.58 -4.14
N GLU A 175 8.30 5.41 -3.82
CA GLU A 175 7.51 4.21 -3.69
C GLU A 175 6.70 4.24 -2.38
N LEU A 176 5.46 3.78 -2.47
CA LEU A 176 4.59 3.54 -1.31
C LEU A 176 4.03 2.12 -1.39
N ASP A 177 4.42 1.27 -0.45
CA ASP A 177 3.88 -0.07 -0.35
C ASP A 177 2.51 -0.06 0.32
N ILE A 178 1.59 -0.84 -0.24
CA ILE A 178 0.23 -0.98 0.26
C ILE A 178 0.08 -2.33 0.95
N MET A 179 0.46 -3.41 0.27
CA MET A 179 0.37 -4.77 0.78
C MET A 179 1.59 -5.58 0.36
N THR A 180 2.23 -6.24 1.32
CA THR A 180 3.35 -7.15 1.05
C THR A 180 3.08 -8.53 1.64
N VAL A 181 3.47 -9.57 0.91
CA VAL A 181 3.47 -10.96 1.37
C VAL A 181 4.88 -11.49 1.37
N ILE A 182 5.37 -11.85 2.55
CA ILE A 182 6.70 -12.39 2.76
C ILE A 182 6.62 -13.90 2.91
N PHE A 183 7.28 -14.61 2.01
CA PHE A 183 7.40 -16.07 2.03
C PHE A 183 8.79 -16.47 2.51
N PRO A 184 8.95 -16.93 3.76
CA PRO A 184 10.24 -17.40 4.25
C PRO A 184 10.59 -18.76 3.64
N PHE A 185 11.87 -19.01 3.35
CA PHE A 185 12.37 -20.32 2.98
C PHE A 185 13.79 -20.54 3.52
N GLY A 186 13.92 -21.32 4.60
CA GLY A 186 15.19 -21.45 5.31
C GLY A 186 15.59 -20.15 6.00
N ALA A 187 16.74 -19.59 5.63
CA ALA A 187 17.23 -18.29 6.12
C ALA A 187 16.93 -17.14 5.16
N ASP A 188 16.28 -17.42 4.02
CA ASP A 188 16.00 -16.49 2.94
C ASP A 188 14.50 -16.12 2.91
N SER A 189 14.12 -15.13 2.13
CA SER A 189 12.72 -14.77 1.88
C SER A 189 12.46 -14.29 0.45
N VAL A 190 11.24 -14.50 -0.02
CA VAL A 190 10.69 -13.81 -1.20
C VAL A 190 9.56 -12.91 -0.73
N GLU A 191 9.58 -11.66 -1.15
CA GLU A 191 8.53 -10.68 -0.91
C GLU A 191 7.79 -10.42 -2.21
N LEU A 192 6.46 -10.43 -2.14
CA LEU A 192 5.58 -9.95 -3.21
C LEU A 192 4.86 -8.72 -2.71
N GLN A 193 5.08 -7.60 -3.38
CA GLN A 193 4.73 -6.27 -2.90
C GLN A 193 3.83 -5.60 -3.94
N LEU A 194 2.63 -5.22 -3.50
CA LEU A 194 1.76 -4.30 -4.21
C LEU A 194 2.07 -2.89 -3.70
N SER A 195 2.67 -2.08 -4.56
CA SER A 195 3.07 -0.72 -4.24
C SER A 195 2.53 0.27 -5.26
N THR A 196 2.88 1.53 -5.05
CA THR A 196 2.63 2.62 -5.96
C THR A 196 3.88 3.43 -6.19
N LEU A 197 4.10 3.84 -7.43
CA LEU A 197 5.19 4.74 -7.80
C LEU A 197 4.77 5.51 -9.06
N ASP A 198 5.08 6.81 -9.09
CA ASP A 198 4.71 7.74 -10.15
C ASP A 198 3.20 7.78 -10.45
N GLY A 199 2.39 7.66 -9.40
CA GLY A 199 0.93 7.69 -9.52
C GLY A 199 0.32 6.44 -10.15
N THR A 200 1.08 5.34 -10.26
CA THR A 200 0.60 4.07 -10.82
C THR A 200 0.82 2.91 -9.85
N TYR A 201 0.00 1.86 -9.98
CA TYR A 201 0.18 0.62 -9.22
C TYR A 201 1.30 -0.24 -9.83
N ARG A 202 2.09 -0.88 -8.96
CA ARG A 202 3.16 -1.80 -9.33
C ARG A 202 3.08 -3.09 -8.54
N LEU A 203 3.58 -4.16 -9.14
CA LEU A 203 3.83 -5.40 -8.45
C LEU A 203 5.33 -5.71 -8.53
N GLN A 204 5.96 -5.83 -7.37
CA GLN A 204 7.36 -6.23 -7.26
C GLN A 204 7.49 -7.59 -6.61
N GLN A 205 8.54 -8.27 -7.03
CA GLN A 205 9.10 -9.40 -6.33
C GLN A 205 10.51 -9.03 -5.88
N TRP A 206 10.79 -9.18 -4.60
CA TRP A 206 12.13 -9.12 -4.04
C TRP A 206 12.52 -10.47 -3.48
N SER A 207 13.76 -10.88 -3.71
CA SER A 207 14.36 -12.06 -3.10
C SER A 207 15.51 -11.61 -2.21
N PHE A 208 15.44 -11.94 -0.93
CA PHE A 208 16.46 -11.64 0.06
C PHE A 208 17.14 -12.94 0.46
N LEU A 209 18.42 -13.04 0.14
CA LEU A 209 19.23 -14.22 0.39
C LEU A 209 20.14 -14.00 1.60
N ALA A 210 20.38 -15.04 2.38
CA ALA A 210 21.18 -15.02 3.59
C ALA A 210 22.67 -14.68 3.34
N ASP A 211 23.13 -14.81 2.09
CA ASP A 211 24.46 -14.35 1.67
C ASP A 211 24.54 -12.84 1.41
N GLY A 212 23.43 -12.11 1.61
CA GLY A 212 23.29 -10.69 1.35
C GLY A 212 22.95 -10.36 -0.10
N GLY A 213 22.73 -11.36 -0.95
CA GLY A 213 22.25 -11.19 -2.32
C GLY A 213 20.79 -10.73 -2.35
N ASN A 214 20.54 -9.65 -3.09
CA ASN A 214 19.18 -9.19 -3.36
C ASN A 214 18.91 -9.27 -4.87
N GLY A 215 17.77 -9.84 -5.24
CA GLY A 215 17.28 -9.89 -6.62
C GLY A 215 15.88 -9.34 -6.70
N GLY A 216 15.62 -8.44 -7.66
CA GLY A 216 14.31 -7.85 -7.87
C GLY A 216 13.80 -8.18 -9.27
N ASN A 217 12.52 -8.56 -9.38
CA ASN A 217 11.78 -8.50 -10.62
C ASN A 217 10.59 -7.56 -10.41
N GLU A 218 10.44 -6.58 -11.28
CA GLU A 218 9.35 -5.62 -11.21
C GLU A 218 8.43 -5.78 -12.41
N THR A 219 7.13 -5.67 -12.18
CA THR A 219 6.15 -5.44 -13.24
C THR A 219 5.26 -4.26 -12.87
N SER A 220 5.45 -3.16 -13.61
CA SER A 220 4.60 -1.98 -13.52
C SER A 220 3.31 -2.16 -14.30
N PHE A 221 2.18 -1.74 -13.73
CA PHE A 221 0.91 -1.66 -14.45
C PHE A 221 0.62 -0.21 -14.81
N GLN A 222 0.22 0.05 -16.07
CA GLN A 222 -0.16 1.39 -16.52
C GLN A 222 -1.58 1.74 -16.04
N ARG A 223 -1.83 1.65 -14.73
CA ARG A 223 -3.11 1.99 -14.11
C ARG A 223 -2.92 3.14 -13.11
N PRO A 224 -3.48 4.32 -13.40
CA PRO A 224 -3.40 5.46 -12.50
C PRO A 224 -4.12 5.21 -11.17
N ILE A 225 -3.58 5.79 -10.10
CA ILE A 225 -4.19 5.85 -8.78
C ILE A 225 -5.22 6.97 -8.75
N ALA A 226 -6.35 6.72 -8.09
CA ALA A 226 -7.37 7.74 -7.86
C ALA A 226 -7.18 8.37 -6.47
N LEU A 227 -6.32 9.39 -6.36
CA LEU A 227 -6.08 10.08 -5.10
C LEU A 227 -7.38 10.61 -4.45
N GLY A 228 -7.48 10.46 -3.13
CA GLY A 228 -8.62 10.88 -2.31
C GLY A 228 -9.89 10.05 -2.51
N LYS A 229 -9.83 8.93 -3.25
CA LYS A 229 -10.97 8.02 -3.46
C LYS A 229 -10.65 6.64 -2.90
N TRP A 230 -11.68 5.97 -2.39
CA TRP A 230 -11.62 4.55 -2.05
C TRP A 230 -11.56 3.73 -3.34
N GLN A 231 -10.65 2.76 -3.36
CA GLN A 231 -10.49 1.77 -4.40
C GLN A 231 -10.46 0.39 -3.77
N HIS A 232 -11.19 -0.56 -4.35
CA HIS A 232 -11.17 -1.93 -3.90
C HIS A 232 -10.02 -2.67 -4.60
N LEU A 233 -9.07 -3.17 -3.83
CA LEU A 233 -7.91 -3.91 -4.31
C LEU A 233 -8.10 -5.39 -4.00
N ARG A 234 -7.96 -6.24 -5.00
CA ARG A 234 -7.92 -7.70 -4.84
C ARG A 234 -6.64 -8.24 -5.43
N PHE A 235 -5.79 -8.79 -4.57
CA PHE A 235 -4.49 -9.33 -4.91
C PHE A 235 -4.48 -10.85 -4.71
N THR A 236 -4.48 -11.58 -5.82
CA THR A 236 -4.55 -13.05 -5.83
C THR A 236 -3.19 -13.64 -6.19
N LEU A 237 -2.66 -14.48 -5.31
CA LEU A 237 -1.42 -15.21 -5.47
C LEU A 237 -1.74 -16.69 -5.69
N LYS A 238 -1.47 -17.18 -6.91
CA LYS A 238 -1.47 -18.62 -7.23
C LYS A 238 -0.08 -19.16 -6.88
N LEU A 239 -0.02 -20.07 -5.91
CA LEU A 239 1.21 -20.56 -5.26
C LEU A 239 1.56 -22.01 -5.62
N GLY A 240 0.70 -22.67 -6.41
CA GLY A 240 0.92 -24.02 -6.93
C GLY A 240 2.08 -24.12 -7.95
N ALA A 241 2.04 -25.14 -8.82
CA ALA A 241 3.13 -25.42 -9.76
C ALA A 241 3.45 -24.24 -10.71
N THR A 242 2.42 -23.50 -11.12
CA THR A 242 2.57 -22.29 -11.92
C THR A 242 2.25 -21.09 -11.04
N ARG A 243 3.27 -20.27 -10.76
CA ARG A 243 3.14 -19.16 -9.82
C ARG A 243 2.85 -17.86 -10.49
N LYS A 244 1.72 -17.27 -10.11
CA LYS A 244 1.11 -16.14 -10.79
C LYS A 244 0.46 -15.21 -9.79
N ALA A 245 0.65 -13.93 -10.00
CA ALA A 245 0.07 -12.86 -9.25
C ALA A 245 -0.93 -12.12 -10.14
N LEU A 246 -2.14 -11.91 -9.63
CA LEU A 246 -3.20 -11.17 -10.30
C LEU A 246 -3.63 -10.04 -9.39
N LEU A 247 -3.72 -8.85 -9.96
CA LEU A 247 -4.25 -7.67 -9.31
C LEU A 247 -5.55 -7.28 -10.00
N GLU A 248 -6.60 -7.03 -9.22
CA GLU A 248 -7.83 -6.41 -9.66
C GLU A 248 -8.02 -5.11 -8.87
N ILE A 249 -8.40 -4.04 -9.58
CA ILE A 249 -8.67 -2.73 -8.99
C ILE A 249 -10.07 -2.34 -9.44
N ASP A 250 -10.95 -2.14 -8.46
CA ASP A 250 -12.37 -1.85 -8.66
C ASP A 250 -13.03 -2.90 -9.58
N GLY A 251 -12.67 -4.17 -9.39
CA GLY A 251 -13.17 -5.31 -10.15
C GLY A 251 -12.63 -5.45 -11.58
N ALA A 252 -11.79 -4.53 -12.05
CA ALA A 252 -11.16 -4.65 -13.36
C ALA A 252 -9.74 -5.25 -13.22
N PRO A 253 -9.38 -6.28 -14.01
CA PRO A 253 -8.12 -6.98 -13.86
C PRO A 253 -6.94 -6.22 -14.49
N ALA A 254 -5.78 -6.30 -13.85
CA ALA A 254 -4.48 -5.98 -14.42
C ALA A 254 -3.85 -7.21 -15.11
N PRO A 255 -2.81 -7.05 -15.94
CA PRO A 255 -2.06 -8.17 -16.48
C PRO A 255 -1.55 -9.13 -15.40
N GLU A 256 -1.66 -10.44 -15.66
CA GLU A 256 -1.13 -11.47 -14.78
C GLU A 256 0.39 -11.51 -14.84
N VAL A 257 1.05 -11.57 -13.69
CA VAL A 257 2.51 -11.55 -13.56
C VAL A 257 3.00 -12.90 -13.06
N SER A 258 3.99 -13.47 -13.73
CA SER A 258 4.65 -14.69 -13.23
C SER A 258 5.75 -14.32 -12.24
N PHE A 259 5.87 -15.10 -11.17
CA PHE A 259 6.90 -14.88 -10.16
C PHE A 259 7.60 -16.18 -9.79
N THR A 260 8.77 -16.07 -9.17
CA THR A 260 9.57 -17.19 -8.72
C THR A 260 9.53 -17.26 -7.20
N LEU A 261 9.22 -18.45 -6.68
CA LEU A 261 9.27 -18.75 -5.26
C LEU A 261 9.93 -20.13 -5.10
N PRO A 262 10.73 -20.40 -4.06
CA PRO A 262 11.24 -21.76 -3.86
C PRO A 262 10.12 -22.73 -3.44
N THR A 263 10.27 -24.02 -3.72
CA THR A 263 9.38 -25.02 -3.12
C THR A 263 9.68 -25.14 -1.62
N GLY A 264 8.68 -25.49 -0.81
CA GLY A 264 8.88 -25.64 0.65
C GLY A 264 9.01 -24.33 1.41
N PHE A 265 8.44 -23.23 0.90
CA PHE A 265 8.30 -22.00 1.66
C PHE A 265 7.41 -22.22 2.90
N GLY A 266 7.70 -21.49 3.97
CA GLY A 266 6.98 -21.55 5.24
C GLY A 266 5.68 -20.76 5.23
N SER A 267 5.07 -20.62 6.40
CA SER A 267 3.88 -19.77 6.58
C SER A 267 4.19 -18.32 6.21
N PRO A 268 3.38 -17.67 5.36
CA PRO A 268 3.65 -16.31 4.92
C PRO A 268 3.41 -15.31 6.05
N THR A 269 4.09 -14.17 5.97
CA THR A 269 3.79 -12.97 6.76
C THR A 269 3.08 -11.95 5.86
N LEU A 270 2.00 -11.38 6.36
CA LEU A 270 1.26 -10.30 5.72
C LEU A 270 1.72 -8.98 6.29
N GLU A 271 1.94 -8.00 5.44
CA GLU A 271 2.30 -6.64 5.81
C GLU A 271 1.35 -5.67 5.12
N LEU A 272 0.73 -4.78 5.90
CA LEU A 272 -0.11 -3.70 5.41
C LEU A 272 0.60 -2.39 5.66
N GLY A 273 0.87 -1.64 4.59
CA GLY A 273 1.67 -0.42 4.59
C GLY A 273 3.12 -0.64 4.24
N ASP A 274 3.94 0.34 4.64
CA ASP A 274 5.24 0.58 4.02
C ASP A 274 6.42 0.13 4.88
N GLY A 275 7.10 -0.92 4.39
CA GLY A 275 8.24 -1.54 5.04
C GLY A 275 9.55 -0.75 4.91
N TYR A 276 9.64 0.17 3.95
CA TYR A 276 10.82 0.99 3.73
C TYR A 276 10.52 2.23 2.89
N MET A 277 10.70 3.41 3.49
CA MET A 277 10.44 4.67 2.78
C MET A 277 11.68 5.53 2.54
N GLU A 278 11.81 6.06 1.32
CA GLU A 278 13.00 6.81 0.86
C GLU A 278 13.08 8.25 1.35
N GLY A 279 11.95 8.95 1.57
CA GLY A 279 12.06 10.33 2.08
C GLY A 279 10.78 11.16 2.10
N GLY A 280 9.90 10.96 1.13
CA GLY A 280 8.76 11.84 0.97
C GLY A 280 7.60 11.56 1.89
N ALA A 281 6.60 12.42 1.71
CA ALA A 281 5.36 12.35 2.42
C ALA A 281 4.41 11.39 1.72
N SER A 282 3.85 10.48 2.50
CA SER A 282 2.81 9.58 2.07
C SER A 282 1.71 9.53 3.12
N ALA A 283 0.47 9.32 2.67
CA ALA A 283 -0.66 9.11 3.54
C ALA A 283 -1.73 8.30 2.81
N PHE A 284 -2.25 7.27 3.45
CA PHE A 284 -3.36 6.50 2.92
C PHE A 284 -4.19 5.87 4.06
N PHE A 285 -5.43 5.53 3.73
CA PHE A 285 -6.30 4.75 4.58
C PHE A 285 -6.46 3.34 4.02
N MET A 286 -6.62 2.36 4.90
CA MET A 286 -7.00 0.99 4.57
C MET A 286 -8.18 0.55 5.45
N ASP A 287 -9.14 -0.13 4.83
CA ASP A 287 -10.33 -0.67 5.48
C ASP A 287 -10.68 -2.05 4.88
N ASN A 288 -11.54 -2.81 5.57
CA ASN A 288 -12.10 -4.09 5.09
C ASN A 288 -11.04 -5.10 4.61
N PHE A 289 -9.91 -5.19 5.29
CA PHE A 289 -8.85 -6.11 4.90
C PHE A 289 -9.27 -7.56 5.14
N THR A 290 -9.07 -8.42 4.16
CA THR A 290 -9.25 -9.87 4.29
C THR A 290 -8.07 -10.63 3.68
N ALA A 291 -7.77 -11.78 4.27
CA ALA A 291 -6.89 -12.78 3.66
C ALA A 291 -7.59 -14.14 3.66
N THR A 292 -7.70 -14.75 2.49
CA THR A 292 -8.30 -16.07 2.31
C THR A 292 -7.25 -17.06 1.80
N VAL A 293 -7.01 -18.11 2.58
CA VAL A 293 -6.15 -19.23 2.21
C VAL A 293 -6.98 -20.33 1.55
N LYS A 294 -6.53 -20.83 0.39
CA LYS A 294 -7.14 -21.98 -0.31
C LYS A 294 -6.11 -23.06 -0.66
#